data_AF-A0A1V3X8G4-F1
#
_entry.id   AF-A0A1V3X8G4-F1
#
_cell.length_a   1.000
_cell.length_b   1.000
_cell.length_c   1.000
_cell.angle_alpha   90.00
_cell.angle_beta   90.00
_cell.angle_gamma   90.00
#
_symmetry.space_group_name_H-M   'P 1'
#
loop_
_entity.id
_entity.type
_entity.pdbx_description
1 polymer ?
#
loop_
_entity_poly.entity_id
_entity_poly.type
_entity_poly.pdbx_seq_one_letter_code
_entity_poly.pdbx_strand_id
1 'polypeptide(L)'
;MAEGPLVTLTGVGGVGKTRLALEVARREQDRFSDGVAICELAPLEHGAAVSHTIATALHLQQQQGLGIEESVIEYLRAREVLLVADNCEHVVEAVAQLLARIIQHCPKVAVLTTSRQPLAIDGERIVVVPPLTVDDATRLFADRARAGRPDFHLQDQPEARSRRSAGWWIVYRWQWSWRRPACG
;
A
#
# COMPACT_ATOMS: atom_id res chain seq x y z
N MET A 1 -4.44 -14.43 -18.04
CA MET A 1 -4.09 -12.99 -17.98
C MET A 1 -3.12 -12.86 -16.83
N ALA A 2 -1.87 -12.48 -17.08
CA ALA A 2 -0.87 -12.37 -16.01
C ALA A 2 -1.30 -11.25 -15.05
N GLU A 3 -1.41 -11.57 -13.77
CA GLU A 3 -1.62 -10.57 -12.72
C GLU A 3 -0.38 -9.67 -12.65
N GLY A 4 -0.56 -8.35 -12.70
CA GLY A 4 0.56 -7.40 -12.74
C GLY A 4 1.24 -7.25 -11.38
N PRO A 5 2.51 -6.79 -11.34
CA PRO A 5 3.27 -6.63 -10.10
C PRO A 5 2.83 -5.42 -9.27
N LEU A 6 1.79 -4.68 -9.69
CA LEU A 6 1.27 -3.50 -9.03
C LEU A 6 -0.20 -3.70 -8.66
N VAL A 7 -0.50 -3.49 -7.38
CA VAL A 7 -1.86 -3.37 -6.87
C VAL A 7 -2.05 -1.97 -6.28
N THR A 8 -3.16 -1.32 -6.64
CA THR A 8 -3.55 -0.02 -6.07
C THR A 8 -4.84 -0.17 -5.29
N LEU A 9 -4.76 0.02 -3.98
CA LEU A 9 -5.93 0.17 -3.13
C LEU A 9 -6.53 1.56 -3.35
N THR A 10 -7.73 1.60 -3.93
CA THR A 10 -8.49 2.83 -4.14
C THR A 10 -9.67 2.93 -3.19
N GLY A 11 -10.19 4.13 -2.99
CA GLY A 11 -11.34 4.37 -2.12
C GLY A 11 -11.28 5.75 -1.49
N VAL A 12 -12.41 6.18 -0.93
CA VAL A 12 -12.52 7.51 -0.31
C VAL A 12 -11.61 7.66 0.92
N GLY A 13 -11.44 8.88 1.42
CA GLY A 13 -10.67 9.14 2.64
C GLY A 13 -11.23 8.35 3.83
N GLY A 14 -10.34 7.83 4.69
CA GLY A 14 -10.75 7.18 5.94
C GLY A 14 -11.29 5.74 5.84
N VAL A 15 -11.40 5.13 4.65
CA VAL A 15 -11.90 3.73 4.51
C VAL A 15 -10.91 2.66 4.99
N GLY A 16 -9.71 3.04 5.43
CA GLY A 16 -8.72 2.12 5.98
C GLY A 16 -7.73 1.50 4.98
N LYS A 17 -7.54 2.12 3.81
CA LYS A 17 -6.56 1.66 2.78
C LYS A 17 -5.16 1.48 3.37
N THR A 18 -4.64 2.47 4.08
CA THR A 18 -3.34 2.40 4.78
C THR A 18 -3.28 1.22 5.74
N ARG A 19 -4.30 1.04 6.58
CA ARG A 19 -4.35 -0.07 7.54
C ARG A 19 -4.37 -1.43 6.85
N LEU A 20 -5.10 -1.54 5.74
CA LEU A 20 -5.12 -2.75 4.93
C LEU A 20 -3.76 -3.01 4.28
N ALA A 21 -3.11 -1.98 3.72
CA ALA A 21 -1.79 -2.11 3.11
C ALA A 21 -0.73 -2.57 4.11
N LEU A 22 -0.72 -2.01 5.32
CA LEU A 22 0.19 -2.40 6.39
C LEU A 22 -0.07 -3.83 6.90
N GLU A 23 -1.33 -4.26 6.98
CA GLU A 23 -1.64 -5.65 7.36
C GLU A 23 -1.23 -6.64 6.25
N VAL A 24 -1.35 -6.27 4.98
CA VAL A 24 -0.82 -7.07 3.86
C VAL A 24 0.71 -7.16 3.96
N ALA A 25 1.39 -6.02 4.12
CA ALA A 25 2.84 -5.96 4.31
C ALA A 25 3.32 -6.90 5.43
N ARG A 26 2.66 -6.86 6.59
CA ARG A 26 2.96 -7.70 7.75
C ARG A 26 2.78 -9.20 7.47
N ARG A 27 1.77 -9.58 6.69
CA ARG A 27 1.49 -10.99 6.36
C ARG A 27 2.41 -11.55 5.28
N GLU A 28 2.85 -10.69 4.38
CA GLU A 28 3.67 -11.07 3.23
C GLU A 28 5.18 -10.97 3.52
N GLN A 29 5.56 -10.51 4.72
CA GLN A 29 6.97 -10.28 5.10
C GLN A 29 7.87 -11.50 4.85
N ASP A 30 7.39 -12.70 5.16
CA ASP A 30 8.16 -13.94 4.98
C ASP A 30 8.22 -14.43 3.51
N ARG A 31 7.42 -13.86 2.60
CA ARG A 31 7.40 -14.23 1.17
C ARG A 31 8.45 -13.50 0.33
N PHE A 32 8.94 -12.36 0.78
CA PHE A 32 9.90 -11.53 0.05
C PHE A 32 11.27 -11.67 0.70
N SER A 33 12.23 -12.31 0.01
CA SER A 33 13.53 -12.64 0.62
C SER A 33 14.34 -11.44 1.07
N ASP A 34 14.14 -10.29 0.42
CA ASP A 34 14.79 -9.02 0.74
C ASP A 34 13.86 -8.07 1.54
N GLY A 35 12.69 -8.58 1.95
CA GLY A 35 11.79 -7.93 2.89
C GLY A 35 10.76 -6.98 2.28
N VAL A 36 10.23 -6.10 3.14
CA VAL A 36 9.16 -5.15 2.82
C VAL A 36 9.63 -3.73 3.11
N ALA A 37 9.47 -2.83 2.16
CA ALA A 37 9.80 -1.41 2.32
C ALA A 37 8.52 -0.58 2.29
N ILE A 38 8.28 0.19 3.35
CA ILE A 38 7.07 1.02 3.50
C ILE A 38 7.45 2.49 3.32
N CYS A 39 6.89 3.11 2.30
CA CYS A 39 7.12 4.50 1.94
C CYS A 39 5.85 5.30 2.24
N GLU A 40 5.90 6.14 3.26
CA GLU A 40 4.81 7.07 3.58
C GLU A 40 5.00 8.37 2.81
N LEU A 41 4.12 8.67 1.86
CA LEU A 41 4.24 9.85 1.00
C LEU A 41 3.37 11.02 1.48
N ALA A 42 2.58 10.84 2.55
CA ALA A 42 1.74 11.89 3.12
C ALA A 42 2.50 13.17 3.51
N PRO A 43 3.74 13.11 4.04
CA PRO A 43 4.51 14.32 4.37
C PRO A 43 5.05 15.09 3.15
N LEU A 44 4.96 14.55 1.93
CA LEU A 44 5.53 15.19 0.76
C LEU A 44 4.62 16.29 0.20
N GLU A 45 5.15 17.50 0.11
CA GLU A 45 4.46 18.63 -0.52
C GLU A 45 4.61 18.63 -2.06
N HIS A 46 5.68 18.04 -2.59
CA HIS A 46 6.02 18.07 -4.01
C HIS A 46 6.59 16.72 -4.49
N GLY A 47 6.30 16.37 -5.74
CA GLY A 47 6.69 15.08 -6.35
C GLY A 47 8.20 14.83 -6.48
N ALA A 48 9.04 15.89 -6.47
CA ALA A 48 10.49 15.76 -6.62
C ALA A 48 11.17 14.96 -5.48
N ALA A 49 10.50 14.79 -4.34
CA ALA A 49 11.02 14.08 -3.18
C ALA A 49 10.62 12.58 -3.12
N VAL A 50 9.85 12.07 -4.09
CA VAL A 50 9.37 10.68 -4.08
C VAL A 50 10.53 9.70 -4.13
N SER A 51 11.48 9.86 -5.06
CA SER A 51 12.65 8.96 -5.18
C SER A 51 13.51 8.95 -3.91
N HIS A 52 13.69 10.11 -3.27
CA HIS A 52 14.40 10.21 -1.98
C HIS A 52 13.65 9.51 -0.84
N THR A 53 12.33 9.60 -0.82
CA THR A 53 11.50 8.95 0.20
C THR A 53 11.57 7.43 0.08
N ILE A 54 11.50 6.92 -1.16
CA ILE A 54 11.67 5.48 -1.42
C ILE A 54 13.08 5.02 -1.06
N ALA A 55 14.12 5.77 -1.43
CA ALA A 55 15.49 5.45 -1.02
C ALA A 55 15.65 5.39 0.51
N THR A 56 15.03 6.33 1.23
CA THR A 56 15.04 6.37 2.70
C THR A 56 14.36 5.13 3.28
N ALA A 57 13.20 4.74 2.76
CA ALA A 57 12.49 3.54 3.20
C ALA A 57 13.26 2.24 2.91
N LEU A 58 14.08 2.23 1.86
CA LEU A 58 14.99 1.13 1.52
C LEU A 58 16.31 1.15 2.31
N HIS A 59 16.49 2.14 3.20
CA HIS A 59 17.77 2.42 3.88
C HIS A 59 18.94 2.54 2.89
N LEU A 60 18.68 3.08 1.71
CA LEU A 60 19.62 3.26 0.62
C LEU A 60 20.24 4.66 0.69
N GLN A 61 21.56 4.72 0.45
CA GLN A 61 22.25 5.97 0.13
C GLN A 61 22.44 6.08 -1.38
N GLN A 62 22.38 7.30 -1.92
CA GLN A 62 22.63 7.54 -3.33
C GLN A 62 24.02 7.04 -3.72
N GLN A 63 24.10 6.26 -4.80
CA GLN A 63 25.37 5.75 -5.31
C GLN A 63 26.13 6.84 -6.07
N GLN A 64 27.46 6.85 -5.93
CA GLN A 64 28.29 7.83 -6.65
C GLN A 64 28.14 7.64 -8.17
N GLY A 65 27.96 8.75 -8.88
CA GLY A 65 27.81 8.75 -10.34
C GLY A 65 26.41 8.42 -10.85
N LEU A 66 25.44 8.12 -9.96
CA LEU A 66 24.04 7.89 -10.31
C LEU A 66 23.13 8.94 -9.68
N GLY A 67 22.01 9.23 -10.32
CA GLY A 67 20.90 9.93 -9.69
C GLY A 67 20.26 9.08 -8.58
N ILE A 68 19.45 9.69 -7.72
CA ILE A 68 18.76 8.97 -6.63
C ILE A 68 17.81 7.90 -7.18
N GLU A 69 17.13 8.19 -8.28
CA GLU A 69 16.20 7.26 -8.93
C GLU A 69 16.94 6.07 -9.55
N GLU A 70 18.03 6.33 -10.29
CA GLU A 70 18.88 5.27 -10.81
C GLU A 70 19.44 4.39 -9.69
N SER A 71 19.85 5.01 -8.58
CA SER A 71 20.33 4.27 -7.40
C SER A 71 19.26 3.34 -6.81
N VAL A 72 17.99 3.79 -6.76
CA VAL A 72 16.85 2.97 -6.30
C VAL A 72 16.63 1.79 -7.25
N ILE A 73 16.62 2.03 -8.56
CA ILE A 73 16.42 0.97 -9.57
C ILE A 73 17.56 -0.06 -9.50
N GLU A 74 18.82 0.38 -9.45
CA GLU A 74 19.96 -0.53 -9.35
C GLU A 74 19.95 -1.34 -8.04
N TYR A 75 19.56 -0.72 -6.93
CA TYR A 75 19.37 -1.44 -5.68
C TYR A 75 18.28 -2.52 -5.80
N LEU A 76 17.13 -2.19 -6.39
CA LEU A 76 16.00 -3.11 -6.49
C LEU A 76 16.15 -4.18 -7.57
N ARG A 77 17.00 -3.96 -8.58
CA ARG A 77 17.13 -4.81 -9.79
C ARG A 77 17.28 -6.30 -9.50
N ALA A 78 18.05 -6.66 -8.46
CA ALA A 78 18.34 -8.05 -8.10
C ALA A 78 17.57 -8.57 -6.88
N ARG A 79 16.78 -7.71 -6.21
CA ARG A 79 16.14 -7.98 -4.91
C ARG A 79 14.66 -8.35 -5.05
N GLU A 80 14.21 -9.26 -4.21
CA GLU A 80 12.81 -9.64 -4.06
C GLU A 80 12.19 -8.87 -2.88
N VAL A 81 11.54 -7.75 -3.21
CA VAL A 81 11.00 -6.78 -2.24
C VAL A 81 9.53 -6.52 -2.51
N LEU A 82 8.74 -6.40 -1.44
CA LEU A 82 7.44 -5.74 -1.50
C LEU A 82 7.61 -4.26 -1.17
N LEU A 83 7.32 -3.39 -2.13
CA LEU A 83 7.31 -1.95 -1.96
C LEU A 83 5.89 -1.47 -1.69
N VAL A 84 5.66 -0.89 -0.51
CA VAL A 84 4.39 -0.25 -0.17
C VAL A 84 4.54 1.25 -0.32
N ALA A 85 3.78 1.87 -1.23
CA ALA A 85 3.71 3.32 -1.37
C ALA A 85 2.36 3.82 -0.84
N ASP A 86 2.36 4.41 0.35
CA ASP A 86 1.14 4.87 1.00
C ASP A 86 0.86 6.34 0.70
N ASN A 87 -0.42 6.68 0.54
CA ASN A 87 -0.93 8.05 0.45
C ASN A 87 -0.48 8.80 -0.82
N CYS A 88 -0.49 8.12 -1.97
CA CYS A 88 0.00 8.65 -3.25
C CYS A 88 -0.83 9.79 -3.84
N GLU A 89 -2.01 10.10 -3.30
CA GLU A 89 -3.00 11.03 -3.90
C GLU A 89 -2.48 12.44 -4.22
N HIS A 90 -1.47 12.94 -3.51
CA HIS A 90 -0.90 14.27 -3.73
C HIS A 90 0.26 14.27 -4.74
N VAL A 91 0.79 13.10 -5.06
CA VAL A 91 2.01 12.92 -5.86
C VAL A 91 1.84 11.83 -6.92
N VAL A 92 0.59 11.60 -7.38
CA VAL A 92 0.22 10.48 -8.24
C VAL A 92 1.10 10.38 -9.47
N GLU A 93 1.33 11.49 -10.17
CA GLU A 93 2.13 11.50 -11.40
C GLU A 93 3.60 11.10 -11.15
N ALA A 94 4.24 11.71 -10.14
CA ALA A 94 5.63 11.43 -9.81
C ALA A 94 5.82 9.98 -9.31
N VAL A 95 4.89 9.49 -8.50
CA VAL A 95 4.87 8.09 -8.06
C VAL A 95 4.65 7.16 -9.25
N ALA A 96 3.72 7.48 -10.14
CA ALA A 96 3.42 6.65 -11.29
C ALA A 96 4.64 6.48 -12.22
N GLN A 97 5.34 7.58 -12.51
CA GLN A 97 6.55 7.58 -13.33
C GLN A 97 7.66 6.69 -12.74
N LEU A 98 7.94 6.83 -11.44
CA LEU A 98 8.97 6.05 -10.77
C LEU A 98 8.60 4.57 -10.67
N LEU A 99 7.36 4.26 -10.26
CA LEU A 99 6.91 2.88 -10.12
C LEU A 99 6.88 2.16 -11.47
N ALA A 100 6.50 2.83 -12.55
CA ALA A 100 6.57 2.27 -13.90
C ALA A 100 8.00 1.83 -14.25
N ARG A 101 9.00 2.67 -13.98
CA ARG A 101 10.43 2.33 -14.18
C ARG A 101 10.89 1.19 -13.28
N ILE A 102 10.50 1.18 -12.00
CA ILE A 102 10.83 0.09 -11.07
C ILE A 102 10.26 -1.23 -11.58
N ILE A 103 8.96 -1.26 -11.93
CA ILE A 103 8.27 -2.46 -12.43
C ILE A 103 8.91 -2.98 -13.73
N GLN A 104 9.33 -2.06 -14.61
CA GLN A 104 9.97 -2.41 -15.86
C GLN A 104 11.37 -3.03 -15.67
N HIS A 105 12.15 -2.54 -14.70
CA HIS A 105 13.56 -2.91 -14.54
C HIS A 105 13.84 -3.89 -13.38
N CYS A 106 12.90 -4.07 -12.46
CA CYS A 106 13.06 -4.84 -11.23
C CYS A 106 12.00 -5.96 -11.18
N PRO A 107 12.20 -7.08 -11.91
CA PRO A 107 11.16 -8.09 -12.12
C PRO A 107 10.74 -8.86 -10.86
N LYS A 108 11.52 -8.76 -9.78
CA LYS A 108 11.23 -9.39 -8.48
C LYS A 108 10.59 -8.42 -7.47
N VAL A 109 10.32 -7.18 -7.87
CA VAL A 109 9.63 -6.21 -7.02
C VAL A 109 8.13 -6.31 -7.23
N ALA A 110 7.40 -6.47 -6.13
CA ALA A 110 5.96 -6.27 -6.08
C ALA A 110 5.65 -4.91 -5.45
N VAL A 111 4.57 -4.28 -5.89
CA VAL A 111 4.17 -2.95 -5.44
C VAL A 111 2.73 -2.95 -4.96
N LEU A 112 2.51 -2.41 -3.76
CA LEU A 112 1.20 -2.13 -3.20
C LEU A 112 1.09 -0.64 -2.93
N THR A 113 0.09 0.01 -3.51
CA THR A 113 -0.11 1.45 -3.32
C THR A 113 -1.45 1.74 -2.66
N THR A 114 -1.54 2.88 -1.98
CA THR A 114 -2.82 3.44 -1.56
C THR A 114 -3.01 4.83 -2.17
N SER A 115 -4.19 5.05 -2.74
CA SER A 115 -4.52 6.30 -3.41
C SER A 115 -6.03 6.52 -3.45
N ARG A 116 -6.48 7.73 -3.76
CA ARG A 116 -7.90 8.01 -4.05
C ARG A 116 -8.31 7.60 -5.45
N GLN A 117 -7.35 7.50 -6.36
CA GLN A 117 -7.55 7.16 -7.77
C GLN A 117 -6.45 6.21 -8.28
N PRO A 118 -6.69 5.49 -9.39
CA PRO A 118 -5.65 4.69 -10.04
C PRO A 118 -4.42 5.53 -10.42
N LEU A 119 -3.26 4.89 -10.49
CA LEU A 119 -2.01 5.49 -10.95
C LEU A 119 -1.87 5.47 -12.48
N ALA A 120 -2.73 4.73 -13.18
CA ALA A 120 -2.73 4.56 -14.63
C ALA A 120 -1.42 3.98 -15.19
N ILE A 121 -0.83 3.02 -14.47
CA ILE A 121 0.35 2.26 -14.94
C ILE A 121 -0.10 0.99 -15.66
N ASP A 122 0.58 0.63 -16.74
CA ASP A 122 0.33 -0.62 -17.44
C ASP A 122 0.48 -1.85 -16.52
N GLY A 123 -0.56 -2.68 -16.48
CA GLY A 123 -0.62 -3.85 -15.59
C GLY A 123 -1.00 -3.52 -14.14
N GLU A 124 -1.42 -2.28 -13.83
CA GLU A 124 -2.00 -1.92 -12.54
C GLU A 124 -3.29 -2.71 -12.26
N ARG A 125 -3.34 -3.37 -11.11
CA ARG A 125 -4.56 -3.98 -10.58
C ARG A 125 -5.22 -3.05 -9.57
N ILE A 126 -6.39 -2.54 -9.91
CA ILE A 126 -7.16 -1.65 -9.04
C ILE A 126 -8.03 -2.48 -8.09
N VAL A 127 -7.95 -2.21 -6.79
CA VAL A 127 -8.77 -2.83 -5.76
C VAL A 127 -9.50 -1.74 -4.98
N VAL A 128 -10.81 -1.65 -5.18
CA VAL A 128 -11.66 -0.69 -4.48
C VAL A 128 -11.92 -1.18 -3.05
N VAL A 129 -11.44 -0.43 -2.07
CA VAL A 129 -11.72 -0.64 -0.65
C VAL A 129 -13.05 0.04 -0.32
N PRO A 130 -14.11 -0.74 -0.02
CA PRO A 130 -15.39 -0.16 0.34
C PRO A 130 -15.27 0.59 1.67
N PRO A 131 -16.06 1.65 1.89
CA PRO A 131 -16.23 2.22 3.21
C PRO A 131 -16.64 1.15 4.21
N LEU A 132 -16.22 1.32 5.46
CA LEU A 132 -16.71 0.50 6.55
C LEU A 132 -18.23 0.60 6.60
N THR A 133 -18.88 -0.53 6.85
CA THR A 133 -20.31 -0.51 7.19
C THR A 133 -20.50 0.35 8.44
N VAL A 134 -21.69 0.92 8.64
CA VAL A 134 -21.99 1.72 9.85
C VAL A 134 -21.63 0.91 11.11
N ASP A 135 -21.98 -0.37 11.15
CA ASP A 135 -21.66 -1.26 12.27
C ASP A 135 -20.14 -1.42 12.49
N ASP A 136 -19.36 -1.63 11.43
CA ASP A 136 -17.90 -1.77 11.51
C ASP A 136 -17.21 -0.45 11.88
N ALA A 137 -17.73 0.68 11.39
CA ALA A 137 -17.26 2.02 11.73
C ALA A 137 -17.54 2.35 13.21
N THR A 138 -18.74 2.03 13.71
CA THR A 138 -19.13 2.19 15.10
C THR A 138 -18.26 1.35 16.05
N ARG A 139 -17.97 0.09 15.67
CA ARG A 139 -17.04 -0.77 16.43
C ARG A 139 -15.62 -0.22 16.43
N LEU A 140 -15.09 0.15 15.27
CA LEU A 140 -13.74 0.71 15.14
C LEU A 140 -13.60 2.03 15.91
N PHE A 141 -14.63 2.88 15.89
CA PHE A 141 -14.67 4.11 16.67
C PHE A 141 -14.56 3.81 18.15
N ALA A 142 -15.33 2.84 18.65
CA ALA A 142 -15.29 2.47 20.06
C ALA A 142 -13.98 1.83 20.50
N ASP A 143 -13.40 0.98 19.66
CA ASP A 143 -12.09 0.39 19.94
C ASP A 143 -10.99 1.46 20.00
N ARG A 144 -11.05 2.48 19.10
CA ARG A 144 -10.15 3.64 19.16
C ARG A 144 -10.41 4.54 20.35
N ALA A 145 -11.68 4.78 20.68
CA ALA A 145 -12.05 5.59 21.82
C ALA A 145 -11.60 4.93 23.13
N ARG A 146 -11.66 3.59 23.24
CA ARG A 146 -11.09 2.83 24.36
C ARG A 146 -9.58 2.88 24.42
N ALA A 147 -8.90 2.86 23.28
CA ALA A 147 -7.44 2.99 23.23
C ALA A 147 -6.94 4.37 23.70
N GLY A 148 -7.75 5.44 23.54
CA GLY A 148 -7.43 6.78 24.04
C GLY A 148 -8.08 7.15 25.39
N ARG A 149 -9.17 6.47 25.77
CA ARG A 149 -9.91 6.60 27.04
C ARG A 149 -10.45 5.22 27.43
N PRO A 150 -9.79 4.49 28.34
CA PRO A 150 -10.13 3.12 28.69
C PRO A 150 -11.60 2.89 29.10
N ASP A 151 -12.24 3.91 29.68
CA ASP A 151 -13.61 3.87 30.19
C ASP A 151 -14.70 4.18 29.13
N PHE A 152 -14.38 4.12 27.84
CA PHE A 152 -15.35 4.42 26.77
C PHE A 152 -16.33 3.25 26.53
N HIS A 153 -17.63 3.50 26.70
CA HIS A 153 -18.72 2.55 26.45
C HIS A 153 -19.65 2.99 25.32
N LEU A 154 -19.83 2.12 24.32
CA LEU A 154 -20.72 2.30 23.17
C LEU A 154 -22.22 2.33 23.53
N GLN A 155 -22.57 1.77 24.69
CA GLN A 155 -23.95 1.52 25.10
C GLN A 155 -24.70 2.79 25.53
N ASP A 156 -23.98 3.91 25.68
CA ASP A 156 -24.54 5.19 26.14
C ASP A 156 -25.01 6.10 24.99
N GLN A 157 -25.04 5.61 23.73
CA GLN A 157 -25.41 6.38 22.54
C GLN A 157 -26.55 5.68 21.76
N PRO A 158 -27.67 6.35 21.44
CA PRO A 158 -28.81 5.69 20.84
C PRO A 158 -28.60 5.42 19.33
N GLU A 159 -28.73 4.13 19.01
CA GLU A 159 -29.08 3.47 17.73
C GLU A 159 -28.05 3.38 16.59
N ALA A 160 -27.44 2.19 16.46
CA ALA A 160 -27.07 1.61 15.16
C ALA A 160 -27.52 0.13 15.11
N ARG A 161 -28.55 -0.17 14.33
CA ARG A 161 -29.16 -1.50 14.18
C ARG A 161 -28.55 -2.25 12.98
N SER A 162 -27.59 -3.11 13.30
CA SER A 162 -27.23 -4.42 12.72
C SER A 162 -27.66 -4.79 11.29
N ARG A 163 -26.67 -4.97 10.38
CA ARG A 163 -26.62 -6.03 9.35
C ARG A 163 -25.16 -6.46 9.05
N ARG A 164 -24.96 -7.77 8.86
CA ARG A 164 -23.67 -8.50 8.93
C ARG A 164 -22.57 -8.04 7.94
N SER A 165 -21.41 -7.71 8.51
CA SER A 165 -20.00 -7.81 8.08
C SER A 165 -19.64 -8.14 6.61
N ALA A 166 -19.21 -7.11 5.87
CA ALA A 166 -18.68 -7.22 4.50
C ALA A 166 -17.15 -6.98 4.36
N GLY A 167 -16.44 -6.57 5.41
CA GLY A 167 -15.02 -6.16 5.29
C GLY A 167 -13.97 -7.29 5.36
N TRP A 168 -14.30 -8.43 5.98
CA TRP A 168 -13.30 -9.47 6.28
C TRP A 168 -12.93 -10.35 5.07
N TRP A 169 -13.71 -10.32 4.00
CA TRP A 169 -13.49 -11.16 2.81
C TRP A 169 -12.29 -10.71 1.95
N ILE A 170 -11.93 -9.41 1.99
CA ILE A 170 -10.76 -8.86 1.26
C ILE A 170 -9.45 -9.44 1.82
N VAL A 171 -9.42 -9.73 3.11
CA VAL A 171 -8.25 -10.21 3.85
C VAL A 171 -8.12 -11.74 3.81
N TYR A 172 -9.22 -12.49 3.67
CA TYR A 172 -9.23 -13.96 3.77
C TYR A 172 -9.38 -14.71 2.44
N ARG A 173 -9.78 -14.05 1.34
CA ARG A 173 -10.04 -14.70 0.04
C ARG A 173 -9.12 -14.24 -1.10
N TRP A 174 -7.90 -13.83 -0.82
CA TRP A 174 -6.97 -13.43 -1.86
C TRP A 174 -5.62 -14.14 -1.68
N GLN A 175 -5.46 -15.25 -2.40
CA GLN A 175 -4.14 -15.80 -2.72
C GLN A 175 -3.49 -14.83 -3.71
N TRP A 176 -2.76 -13.84 -3.20
CA TRP A 176 -2.03 -12.88 -4.04
C TRP A 176 -0.87 -13.60 -4.73
N SER A 177 -1.13 -14.20 -5.90
CA SER A 177 -0.07 -14.73 -6.75
C SER A 177 0.61 -13.58 -7.48
N TRP A 178 1.52 -12.88 -6.80
CA TRP A 178 2.50 -11.95 -7.40
C TRP A 178 3.48 -12.65 -8.37
N ARG A 179 3.10 -13.79 -8.96
CA ARG A 179 3.93 -14.57 -9.88
C ARG A 179 3.63 -14.14 -11.31
N ARG A 180 4.61 -13.50 -11.96
CA ARG A 180 4.76 -13.70 -13.40
C ARG A 180 5.18 -15.16 -13.63
N PRO A 181 4.71 -15.82 -14.70
CA PRO A 181 5.28 -17.11 -15.09
C PRO A 181 6.78 -16.91 -15.32
N ALA A 182 7.59 -17.84 -14.80
CA ALA A 182 9.00 -17.88 -15.17
C ALA A 182 9.07 -17.92 -16.70
N CYS A 183 9.78 -16.97 -17.32
CA CYS A 183 10.13 -17.09 -18.72
C CYS A 183 10.97 -18.38 -18.84
N GLY A 184 10.41 -19.38 -19.53
CA GLY A 184 11.14 -20.54 -20.03
C GLY A 184 11.96 -20.18 -21.26
#